data_AF-W4QF58-F1
#
_entry.id   AF-W4QF58-F1
#
_cell.length_a   1.000
_cell.length_b   1.000
_cell.length_c   1.000
_cell.angle_alpha   90.00
_cell.angle_beta   90.00
_cell.angle_gamma   90.00
#
_symmetry.space_group_name_H-M   'P 1'
#
loop_
_entity.id
_entity.type
_entity.pdbx_description
1 polymer ?
#
loop_
_entity_poly.entity_id
_entity_poly.type
_entity_poly.pdbx_seq_one_letter_code
_entity_poly.pdbx_strand_id
1 'polypeptide(L)'
;MCEVVNQVAFQVMGNDHTISLASEAGQLELNVMGPVLVFNLLQSFSILENGIRVFREYAIQDMAANIERCRELVEKSVGVITAINHTLAMKWHQKSHRRQLRPGHQ
;
A
#
# COMPACT_ATOMS: atom_id res chain seq x y z
N MET A 1 -0.39 -14.13 11.00
CA MET A 1 0.50 -12.97 11.27
C MET A 1 -0.14 -11.65 10.86
N CYS A 2 -0.69 -11.53 9.64
CA CYS A 2 -1.43 -10.34 9.22
C CYS A 2 -2.62 -10.03 10.16
N GLU A 3 -3.23 -11.05 10.75
CA GLU A 3 -4.35 -10.91 11.70
C GLU A 3 -3.96 -10.15 12.96
N VAL A 4 -2.72 -10.31 13.45
CA VAL A 4 -2.22 -9.59 14.63
C VAL A 4 -1.99 -8.13 14.28
N VAL A 5 -1.46 -7.83 13.08
CA VAL A 5 -1.30 -6.44 12.61
C VAL A 5 -2.66 -5.75 12.49
N ASN A 6 -3.68 -6.45 11.98
CA ASN A 6 -5.05 -5.90 11.93
C ASN A 6 -5.60 -5.59 13.33
N GLN A 7 -5.42 -6.50 14.30
CA GLN A 7 -5.84 -6.27 15.68
C GLN A 7 -5.12 -5.07 16.32
N VAL A 8 -3.80 -4.97 16.11
CA VAL A 8 -2.99 -3.83 16.56
C VAL A 8 -3.51 -2.53 15.94
N ALA A 9 -3.80 -2.51 14.63
CA ALA A 9 -4.33 -1.34 13.96
C ALA A 9 -5.67 -0.89 14.55
N PHE A 10 -6.61 -1.82 14.80
CA PHE A 10 -7.87 -1.49 15.45
C PHE A 10 -7.68 -0.94 16.87
N GLN A 11 -6.76 -1.50 17.65
CA GLN A 11 -6.47 -1.00 18.98
C GLN A 11 -5.88 0.41 18.95
N VAL A 12 -4.92 0.67 18.04
CA VAL A 12 -4.32 2.01 17.88
C VAL A 12 -5.38 3.04 17.47
N MET A 13 -6.32 2.68 16.59
CA MET A 13 -7.44 3.57 16.22
C MET A 13 -8.34 3.88 17.43
N GLY A 14 -8.66 2.89 18.26
CA GLY A 14 -9.44 3.11 19.48
C GLY A 14 -8.72 4.01 20.51
N ASN A 15 -7.42 3.82 20.65
CA ASN A 15 -6.57 4.64 21.51
C ASN A 15 -6.51 6.09 21.01
N ASP A 16 -6.35 6.30 19.71
CA ASP A 16 -6.33 7.64 19.09
C ASP A 16 -7.65 8.39 19.31
N HIS A 17 -8.78 7.69 19.21
CA HIS A 17 -10.07 8.27 19.53
C HIS A 17 -10.16 8.69 21.01
N THR A 18 -9.66 7.85 21.92
CA THR A 18 -9.58 8.16 23.35
C THR A 18 -8.69 9.38 23.62
N ILE A 19 -7.53 9.45 22.95
CA ILE A 19 -6.60 10.59 23.01
C ILE A 19 -7.27 11.88 22.52
N SER A 20 -8.02 11.81 21.42
CA SER A 20 -8.74 12.96 20.86
C SER A 20 -9.74 13.52 21.89
N LEU A 21 -10.59 12.66 22.45
CA LEU A 21 -11.56 13.08 23.47
C LEU A 21 -10.89 13.62 24.74
N ALA A 22 -9.81 12.97 25.20
CA ALA A 22 -9.05 13.44 26.35
C ALA A 22 -8.39 14.80 26.10
N SER A 23 -7.92 15.05 24.88
CA SER A 23 -7.26 16.30 24.48
C SER A 23 -8.25 17.48 24.46
N GLU A 24 -9.48 17.24 24.00
CA GLU A 24 -10.54 18.25 23.94
C GLU A 24 -11.13 18.59 25.33
N ALA A 25 -11.07 17.67 26.30
CA ALA A 25 -11.67 17.81 27.62
C ALA A 25 -10.87 18.70 28.61
N GLY A 26 -10.07 19.64 28.12
CA GLY A 26 -9.38 20.63 28.95
C GLY A 26 -10.36 21.60 29.63
N GLN A 27 -10.10 21.97 30.88
CA GLN A 27 -10.97 22.87 31.64
C GLN A 27 -10.16 24.05 32.20
N LEU A 28 -10.57 25.28 31.85
CA LEU A 28 -9.88 26.51 32.24
C LEU A 28 -8.39 26.46 31.85
N GLU A 29 -7.50 26.51 32.85
CA GLU A 29 -6.05 26.62 32.66
C GLU A 29 -5.33 25.27 32.50
N LEU A 30 -6.01 24.14 32.69
CA LEU A 30 -5.36 22.84 32.73
C LEU A 30 -6.20 21.70 32.14
N ASN A 31 -5.54 20.80 31.42
CA ASN A 31 -6.12 19.52 31.04
C ASN A 31 -5.71 18.43 32.05
N VAL A 32 -6.68 17.93 32.83
CA VAL A 32 -6.46 16.88 33.84
C VAL A 32 -6.50 15.45 33.27
N MET A 33 -6.85 15.29 32.00
CA MET A 33 -6.91 14.00 31.30
C MET A 33 -5.54 13.52 30.81
N GLY A 34 -4.47 14.28 31.08
CA GLY A 34 -3.08 13.92 30.73
C GLY A 34 -2.69 12.46 31.02
N PRO A 35 -3.04 11.86 32.16
CA PRO A 35 -2.72 10.46 32.44
C PRO A 35 -3.30 9.45 31.43
N VAL A 36 -4.58 9.59 31.05
CA VAL A 36 -5.21 8.67 30.08
C VAL A 36 -4.67 8.89 28.67
N LEU A 37 -4.36 10.14 28.33
CA LEU A 37 -3.75 10.50 27.05
C LEU A 37 -2.38 9.82 26.89
N VAL A 38 -1.49 10.02 27.85
CA VAL A 38 -0.12 9.47 27.80
C VAL A 38 -0.14 7.94 27.85
N PHE A 39 -1.01 7.34 28.67
CA PHE A 39 -1.14 5.89 28.73
C PHE A 39 -1.51 5.29 27.37
N ASN A 40 -2.54 5.82 26.71
CA ASN A 40 -3.00 5.32 25.41
C ASN A 40 -1.93 5.53 24.32
N LEU A 41 -1.20 6.64 24.36
CA LEU A 41 -0.12 6.91 23.42
C LEU A 41 1.03 5.89 23.55
N LEU A 42 1.51 5.67 24.79
CA LEU A 42 2.59 4.74 25.05
C LEU A 42 2.18 3.29 24.80
N GLN A 43 0.92 2.94 25.11
CA GLN A 43 0.40 1.62 24.82
C GLN A 43 0.32 1.38 23.30
N SER A 44 -0.15 2.35 22.51
CA SER A 44 -0.13 2.32 21.04
C SER A 44 1.28 2.07 20.50
N PHE A 45 2.29 2.78 20.99
CA PHE A 45 3.68 2.57 20.56
C PHE A 45 4.18 1.16 20.88
N SER A 46 3.95 0.70 22.11
CA SER A 46 4.39 -0.63 22.54
C SER A 46 3.77 -1.75 21.70
N ILE A 47 2.45 -1.71 21.46
CA ILE A 47 1.79 -2.76 20.67
C ILE A 47 2.16 -2.69 19.18
N LEU A 48 2.37 -1.49 18.65
CA LEU A 48 2.75 -1.31 17.25
C LEU A 48 4.17 -1.80 17.00
N GLU A 49 5.12 -1.46 17.87
CA GLU A 49 6.51 -1.94 17.79
C GLU A 49 6.56 -3.46 17.84
N ASN A 50 5.87 -4.06 18.82
CA ASN A 50 5.81 -5.52 18.96
C ASN A 50 5.14 -6.17 17.74
N GLY A 51 4.02 -5.60 17.27
CA GLY A 51 3.30 -6.08 16.09
C GLY A 51 4.16 -6.05 14.83
N ILE A 52 4.89 -4.96 14.58
CA ILE A 52 5.80 -4.83 13.43
C ILE A 52 6.96 -5.82 13.53
N ARG A 53 7.58 -5.95 14.71
CA ARG A 53 8.70 -6.89 14.92
C ARG A 53 8.30 -8.32 14.57
N VAL A 54 7.18 -8.75 15.14
CA VAL A 54 6.64 -10.10 14.98
C VAL A 54 6.17 -10.31 13.53
N PHE A 55 5.49 -9.33 12.92
CA PHE A 55 5.10 -9.41 11.50
C PHE A 55 6.29 -9.51 10.54
N ARG A 56 7.36 -8.75 10.80
CA ARG A 56 8.59 -8.83 10.00
C ARG A 56 9.20 -10.22 10.07
N GLU A 57 9.40 -10.73 11.29
CA GLU A 57 10.11 -11.99 11.55
C GLU A 57 9.34 -13.21 11.03
N TYR A 58 8.03 -13.29 11.29
CA TYR A 58 7.25 -14.50 11.03
C TYR A 58 6.36 -14.44 9.79
N ALA A 59 6.33 -13.31 9.06
CA ALA A 59 5.57 -13.21 7.82
C ALA A 59 6.39 -12.65 6.65
N ILE A 60 7.12 -11.55 6.84
CA ILE A 60 7.78 -10.86 5.72
C ILE A 60 9.13 -11.49 5.36
N GLN A 61 9.95 -11.89 6.33
CA GLN A 61 11.34 -12.28 6.11
C GLN A 61 11.52 -13.38 5.06
N ASP A 62 10.63 -14.37 5.04
CA ASP A 62 10.69 -15.52 4.13
C ASP A 62 9.62 -15.46 3.02
N MET A 63 8.97 -14.31 2.83
CA MET A 63 7.92 -14.17 1.82
C MET A 63 8.51 -14.21 0.41
N ALA A 64 8.13 -15.23 -0.36
CA ALA A 64 8.54 -15.41 -1.76
C ALA A 64 7.35 -15.24 -2.72
N ALA A 65 7.61 -14.60 -3.86
CA ALA A 65 6.61 -14.51 -4.92
C ALA A 65 6.50 -15.84 -5.67
N ASN A 66 5.27 -16.26 -6.00
CA ASN A 66 5.03 -17.34 -6.94
C ASN A 66 5.07 -16.77 -8.36
N ILE A 67 6.26 -16.79 -8.96
CA ILE A 67 6.55 -16.13 -10.24
C ILE A 67 5.70 -16.71 -11.37
N GLU A 68 5.57 -18.03 -11.43
CA GLU A 68 4.78 -18.74 -12.43
C GLU A 68 3.31 -18.31 -12.35
N ARG A 69 2.75 -18.29 -11.14
CA ARG A 69 1.36 -17.86 -10.93
C ARG A 69 1.16 -16.38 -11.27
N CYS A 70 2.09 -15.52 -10.87
CA CYS A 70 2.05 -14.11 -11.23
C CYS A 70 2.09 -13.91 -12.75
N ARG A 71 2.93 -14.68 -13.46
CA ARG A 71 3.01 -14.65 -14.92
C ARG A 71 1.71 -15.08 -15.58
N GLU A 72 1.11 -16.19 -15.14
CA GLU A 72 -0.19 -16.65 -15.65
C GLU A 72 -1.28 -15.60 -15.48
N LEU A 73 -1.33 -14.94 -14.31
CA LEU A 73 -2.32 -13.90 -14.02
C LEU A 73 -2.13 -12.68 -14.92
N VAL A 74 -0.89 -12.31 -15.21
CA VAL A 74 -0.57 -11.22 -16.16
C VAL A 74 -0.97 -11.63 -17.57
N GLU A 75 -0.57 -12.80 -18.06
CA GLU A 75 -0.86 -13.25 -19.43
C GLU A 75 -2.36 -13.38 -19.71
N LYS A 76 -3.16 -13.72 -18.68
CA LYS A 76 -4.62 -13.82 -18.78
C LYS A 76 -5.35 -12.49 -18.50
N SER A 77 -4.62 -11.43 -18.17
CA SER A 77 -5.20 -10.13 -17.83
C SER A 77 -5.56 -9.32 -19.08
N VAL A 78 -6.78 -8.78 -19.10
CA VAL A 78 -7.24 -7.81 -20.11
C VAL A 78 -6.36 -6.54 -20.09
N GLY A 79 -5.73 -6.21 -18.96
CA GLY A 79 -4.86 -5.05 -18.81
C GLY A 79 -3.61 -5.08 -19.71
N VAL A 80 -3.21 -6.26 -20.22
CA VAL A 80 -2.10 -6.39 -21.18
C VAL A 80 -2.40 -5.66 -22.50
N ILE A 81 -3.67 -5.49 -22.85
CA ILE A 81 -4.08 -4.81 -24.10
C ILE A 81 -3.58 -3.36 -24.16
N THR A 82 -3.44 -2.69 -23.01
CA THR A 82 -2.94 -1.31 -22.94
C THR A 82 -1.47 -1.22 -23.37
N ALA A 83 -0.64 -2.18 -22.95
CA ALA A 83 0.76 -2.24 -23.39
C ALA A 83 0.86 -2.63 -24.87
N ILE A 84 0.03 -3.57 -25.32
CA ILE A 84 0.01 -4.01 -26.72
C ILE A 84 -0.44 -2.89 -27.67
N ASN A 85 -1.47 -2.11 -27.30
CA ASN A 85 -1.98 -1.02 -28.13
C ASN A 85 -0.90 0.02 -28.45
N HIS A 86 -0.10 0.43 -27.46
CA HIS A 86 0.99 1.38 -27.70
C HIS A 86 2.06 0.79 -28.63
N THR A 87 2.43 -0.48 -28.42
CA THR A 87 3.48 -1.14 -29.21
C THR A 87 3.05 -1.38 -30.66
N LEU A 88 1.79 -1.80 -30.86
CA LEU A 88 1.20 -1.93 -32.20
C LEU A 88 1.10 -0.58 -32.89
N ALA A 89 0.62 0.46 -32.20
CA ALA A 89 0.52 1.80 -32.77
C ALA A 89 1.88 2.35 -33.22
N MET A 90 2.94 2.15 -32.41
CA MET A 90 4.30 2.56 -32.77
C MET A 90 4.86 1.76 -33.97
N LYS A 91 4.63 0.45 -34.01
CA LYS A 91 5.01 -0.38 -35.18
C LYS A 91 4.26 0.04 -36.44
N TRP A 92 2.97 0.36 -36.33
CA TRP A 92 2.17 0.91 -37.42
C TRP A 92 2.71 2.24 -37.91
N HIS A 93 3.01 3.17 -37.00
CA HIS A 93 3.58 4.47 -37.33
C HIS A 93 4.94 4.36 -38.03
N GLN A 94 5.85 3.50 -37.55
CA GLN A 94 7.12 3.25 -38.24
C GLN A 94 6.94 2.65 -39.64
N LYS A 95 5.98 1.73 -39.80
CA LYS A 95 5.70 1.09 -41.09
C LYS A 95 5.06 2.05 -42.09
N SER A 96 4.16 2.94 -41.65
CA SER A 96 3.56 3.96 -42.52
C SER A 96 4.60 5.00 -42.95
N HIS A 97 5.45 5.47 -42.04
CA HIS A 97 6.57 6.35 -42.38
C HIS A 97 7.54 5.72 -43.39
N ARG A 98 7.94 4.45 -43.17
CA ARG A 98 8.78 3.71 -44.14
C ARG A 98 8.11 3.49 -45.49
N ARG A 99 6.78 3.41 -45.57
CA ARG A 99 6.04 3.30 -46.84
C ARG A 99 5.98 4.62 -47.60
N GLN A 100 5.91 5.75 -46.91
CA GLN A 100 5.96 7.08 -47.51
C GLN A 100 7.35 7.46 -48.03
N LEU A 101 8.41 6.90 -47.43
CA LEU A 101 9.79 7.06 -47.88
C LEU A 101 10.19 6.09 -49.03
N ARG A 102 9.30 5.21 -49.48
CA ARG A 102 9.53 4.45 -50.71
C ARG A 102 9.22 5.37 -51.90
N PRO A 103 10.16 5.62 -52.82
CA PRO A 103 9.87 6.38 -54.02
C PRO A 103 8.71 5.72 -54.76
N GLY A 104 7.73 6.52 -55.18
CA GLY A 104 6.56 6.07 -55.93
C GLY A 104 7.01 5.27 -57.15
N HIS A 105 6.47 4.06 -57.30
CA HIS A 105 6.42 3.43 -58.61
C HIS A 105 5.44 4.27 -59.44
N GLN A 106 6.00 5.04 -60.37
CA GLN A 106 5.29 5.40 -61.61
C GLN A 106 4.92 4.13 -62.36
#